data_AF-A0A528D6M6-F1
#
_entry.id   AF-A0A528D6M6-F1
#
_cell.length_a   1.000
_cell.length_b   1.000
_cell.length_c   1.000
_cell.angle_alpha   90.00
_cell.angle_beta   90.00
_cell.angle_gamma   90.00
#
_symmetry.space_group_name_H-M   'P 1'
#
loop_
_entity.id
_entity.type
_entity.pdbx_description
1 polymer ?
#
loop_
_entity_poly.entity_id
_entity_poly.type
_entity_poly.pdbx_seq_one_letter_code
_entity_poly.pdbx_strand_id
1 'polypeptide(L)'
;ILAYYAVWLPLIMVDYRRLLRHASSAWLPLAFAIYVCLSVFWSDAPGITLRTAIQYCSHIACAYIAARTVSVRTLTIGSLIGIFLVLLYSLNVGSYSYDVLDGTYNFVGAFSSKNQIGFVASLGIYFCVVFLAFLRRGRISLFLTAPVLVLSAYLLVISHSATSMASTPAVLALVALLAMAKK
;
A
#
# COMPACT_ATOMS: atom_id res chain seq x y z
N ILE A 1 -8.68 10.44 5.19
CA ILE A 1 -8.96 10.88 3.80
C ILE A 1 -8.60 12.35 3.59
N LEU A 2 -9.14 13.29 4.36
CA LEU A 2 -8.84 14.73 4.18
C LEU A 2 -7.36 15.08 4.34
N ALA A 3 -6.68 14.52 5.35
CA ALA A 3 -5.24 14.70 5.53
C ALA A 3 -4.41 14.23 4.32
N TYR A 4 -4.84 13.13 3.68
CA TYR A 4 -4.20 12.64 2.46
C TYR A 4 -4.32 13.66 1.32
N TYR A 5 -5.52 14.21 1.10
CA TYR A 5 -5.72 15.23 0.08
C TYR A 5 -4.98 16.55 0.39
N ALA A 6 -4.95 16.96 1.66
CA ALA A 6 -4.26 18.17 2.08
C ALA A 6 -2.74 18.12 1.86
N VAL A 7 -2.14 16.93 1.94
CA VAL A 7 -0.70 16.75 1.68
C VAL A 7 -0.39 16.78 0.18
N TRP A 8 -1.22 16.13 -0.65
CA TRP A 8 -0.86 15.89 -2.05
C TRP A 8 -1.44 16.90 -3.06
N LEU A 9 -2.66 17.39 -2.86
CA LEU A 9 -3.30 18.30 -3.82
C LEU A 9 -2.60 19.68 -3.94
N PRO A 10 -2.11 20.32 -2.87
CA PRO A 10 -1.45 21.62 -2.99
C PRO A 10 -0.19 21.59 -3.85
N LEU A 11 0.49 20.44 -3.95
CA LEU A 11 1.70 20.29 -4.78
C LEU A 11 1.42 20.49 -6.27
N ILE A 12 0.17 20.30 -6.72
CA ILE A 12 -0.24 20.62 -8.11
C ILE A 12 -0.09 22.12 -8.37
N MET A 13 -0.43 22.96 -7.39
CA MET A 13 -0.38 24.42 -7.52
C MET A 13 1.05 24.95 -7.57
N VAL A 14 1.99 24.26 -6.92
CA VAL A 14 3.40 24.67 -6.85
C VAL A 14 4.16 24.34 -8.13
N ASP A 15 3.95 23.16 -8.72
CA ASP A 15 4.82 22.63 -9.79
C ASP A 15 4.07 21.90 -10.94
N TYR A 16 2.93 22.45 -11.41
CA TYR A 16 2.10 21.81 -12.45
C TYR A 16 2.86 21.42 -13.74
N ARG A 17 3.86 22.22 -14.16
CA ARG A 17 4.65 21.95 -15.37
C ARG A 17 5.51 20.70 -15.26
N ARG A 18 6.08 20.46 -14.07
CA ARG A 18 6.93 19.28 -13.82
C ARG A 18 6.10 17.99 -13.77
N LEU A 19 4.85 18.11 -13.31
CA LEU A 19 3.88 17.03 -13.28
C LEU A 19 3.42 16.63 -14.69
N LEU A 20 3.09 17.60 -15.54
CA LEU A 20 2.53 17.36 -16.87
C LEU A 20 3.57 16.91 -17.92
N ARG A 21 4.85 17.24 -17.73
CA ARG A 21 5.92 17.03 -18.73
C ARG A 21 6.11 15.56 -19.17
N HIS A 22 5.63 14.59 -18.39
CA HIS A 22 5.69 13.16 -18.73
C HIS A 22 4.36 12.44 -18.44
N ALA A 23 3.23 13.13 -18.56
CA ALA A 23 1.92 12.51 -18.36
C ALA A 23 1.66 11.33 -19.32
N SER A 24 2.27 11.34 -20.51
CA SER A 24 2.23 10.22 -21.47
C SER A 24 2.80 8.92 -20.91
N SER A 25 3.75 8.97 -19.98
CA SER A 25 4.29 7.78 -19.31
C SER A 25 3.29 7.12 -18.36
N ALA A 26 2.21 7.82 -17.97
CA ALA A 26 1.15 7.33 -17.10
C ALA A 26 -0.15 7.03 -17.87
N TRP A 27 -0.05 6.77 -19.17
CA TRP A 27 -1.20 6.51 -20.03
C TRP A 27 -2.09 5.37 -19.51
N LEU A 28 -1.50 4.32 -18.91
CA LEU A 28 -2.26 3.16 -18.45
C LEU A 28 -3.13 3.47 -17.20
N PRO A 29 -2.61 4.05 -16.11
CA PRO A 29 -3.45 4.56 -15.01
C PRO A 29 -4.51 5.57 -15.47
N LEU A 30 -4.16 6.45 -16.42
CA LEU A 30 -5.09 7.46 -16.95
C LEU A 30 -6.21 6.82 -17.77
N ALA A 31 -5.89 5.85 -18.64
CA ALA A 31 -6.88 5.09 -19.41
C ALA A 31 -7.84 4.33 -18.47
N PHE A 32 -7.31 3.75 -17.39
CA PHE A 32 -8.13 3.09 -16.39
C PHE A 32 -9.03 4.07 -15.64
N ALA A 33 -8.52 5.25 -15.27
CA ALA A 33 -9.34 6.30 -14.66
C ALA A 33 -10.49 6.76 -15.58
N ILE A 34 -10.21 6.94 -16.87
CA ILE A 34 -11.22 7.29 -17.88
C ILE A 34 -12.27 6.17 -17.97
N TYR A 35 -11.85 4.91 -18.04
CA TYR A 35 -12.76 3.77 -18.05
C TYR A 35 -13.68 3.74 -16.82
N VAL A 36 -13.13 3.98 -15.62
CA VAL A 36 -13.93 4.05 -14.39
C VAL A 36 -14.94 5.20 -14.44
N CYS A 37 -14.59 6.36 -14.98
CA CYS A 37 -15.54 7.46 -15.19
C CYS A 37 -16.64 7.09 -16.21
N LEU A 38 -16.28 6.41 -17.29
CA LEU A 38 -17.25 5.97 -18.29
C LEU A 38 -18.21 4.91 -17.75
N SER A 39 -17.80 4.15 -16.72
CA SER A 39 -18.63 3.14 -16.09
C SER A 39 -19.93 3.64 -15.46
N VAL A 40 -20.03 4.97 -15.26
CA VAL A 40 -21.27 5.63 -14.82
C VAL A 40 -22.40 5.43 -15.83
N PHE A 41 -22.11 5.34 -17.13
CA PHE A 41 -23.15 5.27 -18.18
C PHE A 41 -23.88 3.93 -18.24
N TRP A 42 -23.28 2.85 -17.76
CA TRP A 42 -23.88 1.50 -17.78
C TRP A 42 -24.08 0.93 -16.37
N SER A 43 -24.04 1.78 -15.35
CA SER A 43 -24.17 1.36 -13.95
C SER A 43 -25.62 1.42 -13.46
N ASP A 44 -26.02 0.42 -12.68
CA ASP A 44 -27.34 0.36 -12.02
C ASP A 44 -27.57 1.49 -11.00
N ALA A 45 -26.50 2.09 -10.47
CA ALA A 45 -26.56 3.15 -9.45
C ALA A 45 -25.64 4.34 -9.83
N PRO A 46 -25.99 5.14 -10.85
CA PRO A 46 -25.08 6.12 -11.45
C PRO A 46 -24.58 7.17 -10.45
N GLY A 47 -25.38 7.57 -9.47
CA GLY A 47 -24.97 8.55 -8.45
C GLY A 47 -23.87 8.03 -7.52
N ILE A 48 -23.93 6.76 -7.11
CA ILE A 48 -22.90 6.14 -6.27
C ILE A 48 -21.63 5.94 -7.09
N THR A 49 -21.79 5.44 -8.32
CA THR A 49 -20.70 5.17 -9.26
C THR A 49 -19.95 6.44 -9.64
N LEU A 50 -20.65 7.56 -9.84
CA LEU A 50 -20.01 8.85 -10.09
C LEU A 50 -19.17 9.30 -8.90
N ARG A 51 -19.71 9.20 -7.68
CA ARG A 51 -18.99 9.59 -6.46
C ARG A 51 -17.72 8.75 -6.26
N THR A 52 -17.82 7.43 -6.42
CA THR A 52 -16.67 6.52 -6.28
C THR A 52 -15.67 6.71 -7.42
N ALA A 53 -16.13 6.98 -8.65
CA ALA A 53 -15.27 7.29 -9.79
C ALA A 53 -14.46 8.57 -9.57
N ILE A 54 -15.10 9.64 -9.09
CA ILE A 54 -14.41 10.89 -8.75
C ILE A 54 -13.37 10.64 -7.65
N GLN A 55 -13.76 9.94 -6.58
CA GLN A 55 -12.86 9.60 -5.48
C GLN A 55 -11.66 8.77 -5.96
N TYR A 56 -11.89 7.84 -6.88
CA TYR A 56 -10.84 7.01 -7.46
C TYR A 56 -9.89 7.85 -8.35
N CYS A 57 -10.43 8.74 -9.18
CA CYS A 57 -9.63 9.64 -10.02
C CYS A 57 -8.77 10.60 -9.19
N SER A 58 -9.33 11.20 -8.13
CA SER A 58 -8.56 12.06 -7.23
C SER A 58 -7.46 11.27 -6.51
N HIS A 59 -7.71 10.00 -6.18
CA HIS A 59 -6.71 9.12 -5.58
C HIS A 59 -5.58 8.75 -6.56
N ILE A 60 -5.89 8.46 -7.83
CA ILE A 60 -4.89 8.24 -8.88
C ILE A 60 -4.02 9.49 -9.05
N ALA A 61 -4.63 10.68 -9.10
CA ALA A 61 -3.90 11.93 -9.21
C ALA A 61 -2.92 12.13 -8.04
N CYS A 62 -3.37 11.90 -6.80
CA CYS A 62 -2.51 12.01 -5.62
C CYS A 62 -1.38 10.97 -5.62
N ALA A 63 -1.66 9.72 -6.02
CA ALA A 63 -0.65 8.68 -6.14
C ALA A 63 0.40 9.02 -7.21
N TYR A 64 -0.03 9.59 -8.34
CA TYR A 64 0.89 10.03 -9.39
C TYR A 64 1.80 11.17 -8.89
N ILE A 65 1.26 12.14 -8.16
CA ILE A 65 2.04 13.22 -7.55
C ILE A 65 3.07 12.65 -6.58
N ALA A 66 2.64 11.78 -5.67
CA ALA A 66 3.53 11.14 -4.70
C ALA A 66 4.67 10.37 -5.38
N ALA A 67 4.37 9.62 -6.45
CA ALA A 67 5.39 8.88 -7.21
C ALA A 67 6.42 9.80 -7.89
N ARG A 68 6.08 11.07 -8.17
CA ARG A 68 6.96 12.02 -8.85
C ARG A 68 7.75 12.93 -7.90
N THR A 69 7.27 13.13 -6.68
CA THR A 69 7.91 13.99 -5.68
C THR A 69 8.74 13.21 -4.66
N VAL A 70 8.37 11.96 -4.37
CA VAL A 70 8.99 11.17 -3.30
C VAL A 70 10.10 10.29 -3.84
N SER A 71 11.31 10.41 -3.26
CA SER A 71 12.40 9.48 -3.57
C SER A 71 12.10 8.07 -3.05
N VAL A 72 12.64 7.03 -3.69
CA VAL A 72 12.49 5.63 -3.24
C VAL A 72 12.89 5.47 -1.77
N ARG A 73 13.93 6.19 -1.33
CA ARG A 73 14.36 6.19 0.07
C ARG A 73 13.31 6.74 1.02
N THR A 74 12.75 7.90 0.70
CA THR A 74 11.71 8.55 1.49
C THR A 74 10.43 7.71 1.51
N LEU A 75 10.08 7.10 0.37
CA LEU A 75 8.94 6.19 0.26
C LEU A 75 9.13 4.98 1.18
N THR A 76 10.27 4.29 1.11
CA THR A 76 10.51 3.10 1.94
C THR A 76 10.49 3.42 3.44
N ILE A 77 11.16 4.50 3.86
CA ILE A 77 11.19 4.89 5.29
C ILE A 77 9.79 5.32 5.75
N GLY A 78 9.09 6.15 4.96
CA GLY A 78 7.74 6.59 5.26
C GLY A 78 6.75 5.43 5.34
N SER A 79 6.83 4.49 4.40
CA SER A 79 6.02 3.26 4.41
C SER A 79 6.28 2.42 5.65
N LEU A 80 7.54 2.21 6.06
CA LEU A 80 7.86 1.45 7.26
C LEU A 80 7.25 2.06 8.53
N ILE A 81 7.38 3.38 8.69
CA ILE A 81 6.79 4.09 9.83
C ILE A 81 5.26 4.01 9.78
N GLY A 82 4.66 4.27 8.61
CA GLY A 82 3.21 4.21 8.42
C GLY A 82 2.64 2.82 8.70
N ILE A 83 3.26 1.78 8.15
CA ILE A 83 2.86 0.38 8.36
C ILE A 83 2.97 0.04 9.85
N PHE A 84 4.08 0.39 10.51
CA PHE A 84 4.25 0.13 11.94
C PHE A 84 3.11 0.74 12.77
N LEU A 85 2.77 2.01 12.53
CA LEU A 85 1.66 2.69 13.22
C LEU A 85 0.31 2.03 12.92
N VAL A 86 0.05 1.66 11.67
CA VAL A 86 -1.20 1.00 11.26
C VAL A 86 -1.35 -0.37 11.91
N LEU A 87 -0.27 -1.15 11.99
CA LEU A 87 -0.26 -2.46 12.63
C LEU A 87 -0.48 -2.35 14.16
N LEU A 88 0.17 -1.37 14.82
CA LEU A 88 -0.08 -1.09 16.24
C LEU A 88 -1.52 -0.64 16.49
N TYR A 89 -2.04 0.24 15.65
CA TYR A 89 -3.43 0.68 15.75
C TYR A 89 -4.39 -0.50 15.53
N SER A 90 -4.09 -1.39 14.60
CA SER A 90 -4.90 -2.58 14.35
C SER A 90 -4.93 -3.53 15.55
N LEU A 91 -3.79 -3.71 16.23
CA LEU A 91 -3.74 -4.47 17.48
C LEU A 91 -4.56 -3.81 18.59
N ASN A 92 -4.53 -2.48 18.68
CA ASN A 92 -5.32 -1.75 19.67
C ASN A 92 -6.83 -1.89 19.44
N VAL A 93 -7.29 -1.87 18.19
CA VAL A 93 -8.70 -2.07 17.84
C VAL A 93 -9.15 -3.51 18.11
N GLY A 94 -8.28 -4.49 17.91
CA GLY A 94 -8.52 -5.85 18.39
C GLY A 94 -9.70 -6.59 17.75
N SER A 95 -10.26 -6.12 16.63
CA SER A 95 -11.50 -6.68 16.07
C SER A 95 -11.29 -7.97 15.28
N TYR A 96 -12.25 -8.87 15.42
CA TYR A 96 -12.32 -10.15 14.70
C TYR A 96 -13.58 -10.19 13.85
N SER A 97 -13.48 -10.74 12.64
CA SER A 97 -14.62 -10.99 11.77
C SER A 97 -14.86 -12.48 11.65
N TYR A 98 -16.13 -12.86 11.72
CA TYR A 98 -16.55 -14.23 11.42
C TYR A 98 -16.37 -14.50 9.93
N ASP A 99 -15.73 -15.63 9.62
CA ASP A 99 -15.59 -16.11 8.26
C ASP A 99 -16.59 -17.23 8.00
N VAL A 100 -17.55 -16.95 7.12
CA VAL A 100 -18.63 -17.89 6.77
C VAL A 100 -18.10 -19.11 6.02
N LEU A 101 -16.94 -19.00 5.37
CA LEU A 101 -16.34 -20.09 4.59
C LEU A 101 -15.61 -21.11 5.48
N ASP A 102 -14.92 -20.62 6.50
CA ASP A 102 -14.10 -21.47 7.39
C ASP A 102 -14.77 -21.75 8.75
N GLY A 103 -15.88 -21.06 9.07
CA GLY A 103 -16.57 -21.16 10.36
C GLY A 103 -15.75 -20.64 11.55
N THR A 104 -14.64 -19.95 11.28
CA THR A 104 -13.69 -19.44 12.27
C THR A 104 -13.71 -17.92 12.36
N TYR A 105 -13.19 -17.40 13.46
CA TYR A 105 -13.01 -15.95 13.65
C TYR A 105 -11.58 -15.58 13.27
N ASN A 106 -11.43 -14.72 12.26
CA ASN A 106 -10.14 -14.24 11.80
C ASN A 106 -9.88 -12.83 12.32
N PHE A 107 -8.63 -12.53 12.63
CA PHE A 107 -8.25 -11.19 13.07
C PHE A 107 -8.29 -10.21 11.90
N VAL A 108 -8.95 -9.08 12.12
CA VAL A 108 -9.10 -8.02 11.12
C VAL A 108 -8.56 -6.69 11.64
N GLY A 109 -8.49 -6.51 12.95
CA GLY A 109 -7.95 -5.31 13.57
C GLY A 109 -8.77 -4.07 13.19
N ALA A 110 -8.10 -3.01 12.71
CA ALA A 110 -8.76 -1.78 12.28
C ALA A 110 -9.42 -1.86 10.89
N PHE A 111 -9.28 -2.99 10.19
CA PHE A 111 -9.81 -3.18 8.85
C PHE A 111 -11.18 -3.86 8.86
N SER A 112 -11.78 -4.04 7.69
CA SER A 112 -13.04 -4.81 7.54
C SER A 112 -12.82 -6.21 6.97
N SER A 113 -11.61 -6.54 6.49
CA SER A 113 -11.32 -7.83 5.86
C SER A 113 -9.95 -8.41 6.25
N LYS A 114 -9.90 -9.74 6.46
CA LYS A 114 -8.67 -10.51 6.75
C LYS A 114 -7.57 -10.30 5.70
N ASN A 115 -7.97 -10.08 4.45
CA ASN A 115 -7.03 -9.86 3.35
C ASN A 115 -6.40 -8.46 3.39
N GLN A 116 -7.07 -7.46 3.96
CA GLN A 116 -6.53 -6.10 4.05
C GLN A 116 -5.38 -6.04 5.07
N ILE A 117 -5.56 -6.65 6.24
CA ILE A 117 -4.51 -6.70 7.25
C ILE A 117 -3.34 -7.59 6.81
N GLY A 118 -3.62 -8.73 6.18
CA GLY A 118 -2.59 -9.59 5.58
C GLY A 118 -1.79 -8.87 4.47
N PHE A 119 -2.45 -8.06 3.65
CA PHE A 119 -1.79 -7.24 2.64
C PHE A 119 -0.88 -6.17 3.26
N VAL A 120 -1.33 -5.44 4.28
CA VAL A 120 -0.50 -4.43 4.97
C VAL A 120 0.70 -5.10 5.67
N ALA A 121 0.49 -6.26 6.28
CA ALA A 121 1.55 -7.04 6.91
C ALA A 121 2.60 -7.54 5.89
N SER A 122 2.16 -8.09 4.75
CA SER A 122 3.09 -8.51 3.68
C SER A 122 3.87 -7.34 3.07
N LEU A 123 3.24 -6.16 2.91
CA LEU A 123 3.95 -4.93 2.52
C LEU A 123 5.01 -4.52 3.55
N GLY A 124 4.73 -4.69 4.85
CA GLY A 124 5.69 -4.42 5.92
C GLY A 124 6.95 -5.29 5.79
N ILE A 125 6.76 -6.59 5.57
CA ILE A 125 7.86 -7.53 5.31
C ILE A 125 8.63 -7.13 4.05
N TYR A 126 7.93 -6.82 2.96
CA TYR A 126 8.54 -6.39 1.70
C TYR A 126 9.41 -5.14 1.87
N PHE A 127 8.89 -4.07 2.46
CA PHE A 127 9.64 -2.83 2.67
C PHE A 127 10.82 -3.00 3.63
N CYS A 128 10.71 -3.88 4.64
CA CYS A 128 11.84 -4.23 5.50
C CYS A 128 12.98 -4.85 4.70
N VAL A 129 12.67 -5.82 3.83
CA VAL A 129 13.69 -6.47 3.00
C VAL A 129 14.28 -5.50 1.97
N VAL A 130 13.45 -4.68 1.32
CA VAL A 130 13.94 -3.65 0.39
C VAL A 130 14.86 -2.65 1.10
N PHE A 131 14.51 -2.23 2.31
CA PHE A 131 15.31 -1.29 3.11
C PHE A 131 16.68 -1.88 3.47
N LEU A 132 16.71 -3.13 3.94
CA LEU A 132 17.93 -3.83 4.32
C LEU A 132 18.82 -4.19 3.12
N ALA A 133 18.22 -4.61 2.01
CA ALA A 133 18.96 -5.04 0.83
C ALA A 133 19.55 -3.86 0.04
N PHE A 134 18.79 -2.76 -0.12
CA PHE A 134 19.15 -1.71 -1.09
C PHE A 134 19.49 -0.34 -0.47
N LEU A 135 18.99 0.00 0.72
CA LEU A 135 19.04 1.39 1.22
C LEU A 135 20.00 1.62 2.38
N ARG A 136 20.18 0.66 3.29
CA ARG A 136 21.14 0.78 4.40
C ARG A 136 21.80 -0.55 4.73
N ARG A 137 23.13 -0.53 4.75
CA ARG A 137 23.97 -1.64 5.25
C ARG A 137 24.50 -1.25 6.63
N GLY A 138 23.98 -1.89 7.69
CA GLY A 138 24.46 -1.67 9.06
C GLY A 138 23.62 -2.37 10.13
N ARG A 139 24.19 -2.53 11.33
CA ARG A 139 23.48 -3.13 12.48
C ARG A 139 22.31 -2.27 12.95
N ILE A 140 22.45 -0.94 12.90
CA ILE A 140 21.40 0.03 13.29
C ILE A 140 20.16 -0.11 12.40
N SER A 141 20.31 -0.31 11.09
CA SER A 141 19.15 -0.51 10.21
C SER A 141 18.38 -1.78 10.54
N LEU A 142 19.08 -2.85 10.95
CA LEU A 142 18.46 -4.09 11.37
C LEU A 142 17.65 -3.89 12.65
N PHE A 143 18.22 -3.21 13.66
CA PHE A 143 17.49 -2.89 14.89
C PHE A 143 16.24 -2.05 14.65
N LEU A 144 16.29 -1.08 13.71
CA LEU A 144 15.14 -0.25 13.37
C LEU A 144 14.04 -1.02 12.61
N THR A 145 14.40 -1.97 11.75
CA THR A 145 13.42 -2.77 10.99
C THR A 145 12.89 -3.98 11.74
N ALA A 146 13.63 -4.51 12.71
CA ALA A 146 13.26 -5.68 13.49
C ALA A 146 11.84 -5.59 14.10
N PRO A 147 11.43 -4.52 14.80
CA PRO A 147 10.08 -4.45 15.38
C PRO A 147 8.99 -4.48 14.30
N VAL A 148 9.21 -3.79 13.17
CA VAL A 148 8.25 -3.78 12.05
C VAL A 148 8.14 -5.15 11.42
N LEU A 149 9.26 -5.84 11.21
CA LEU A 149 9.31 -7.17 10.62
C LEU A 149 8.61 -8.20 11.51
N VAL A 150 8.90 -8.21 12.81
CA VAL A 150 8.29 -9.14 13.78
C VAL A 150 6.79 -8.89 13.86
N LEU A 151 6.38 -7.63 13.98
CA LEU A 151 4.96 -7.27 14.06
C LEU A 151 4.20 -7.65 12.79
N SER A 152 4.81 -7.43 11.63
CA SER A 152 4.23 -7.79 10.34
C SER A 152 4.13 -9.30 10.18
N ALA A 153 5.17 -10.06 10.53
CA ALA A 153 5.12 -11.52 10.47
C ALA A 153 4.05 -12.11 11.42
N TYR A 154 3.95 -11.58 12.64
CA TYR A 154 2.95 -11.99 13.63
C TYR A 154 1.52 -11.77 13.11
N LEU A 155 1.23 -10.56 12.62
CA LEU A 155 -0.10 -10.22 12.11
C LEU A 155 -0.44 -10.94 10.81
N LEU A 156 0.55 -11.24 9.96
CA LEU A 156 0.35 -12.05 8.76
C LEU A 156 -0.13 -13.46 9.12
N VAL A 157 0.51 -14.09 10.12
CA VAL A 157 0.13 -15.45 10.58
C VAL A 157 -1.28 -15.45 11.17
N ILE A 158 -1.60 -14.50 12.04
CA ILE A 158 -2.90 -14.45 12.71
C ILE A 158 -4.03 -14.04 11.76
N SER A 159 -3.73 -13.31 10.68
CA SER A 159 -4.74 -12.95 9.68
C SER A 159 -5.28 -14.14 8.89
N HIS A 160 -4.55 -15.27 8.87
CA HIS A 160 -4.87 -16.46 8.05
C HIS A 160 -5.21 -16.13 6.58
N SER A 161 -4.62 -15.06 6.02
CA SER A 161 -4.87 -14.66 4.63
C SER A 161 -4.09 -15.55 3.67
N ALA A 162 -4.77 -16.53 3.07
CA ALA A 162 -4.18 -17.49 2.13
C ALA A 162 -3.44 -16.82 0.97
N THR A 163 -3.99 -15.73 0.43
CA THR A 163 -3.38 -14.96 -0.67
C THR A 163 -2.08 -14.28 -0.24
N SER A 164 -2.09 -13.63 0.93
CA SER A 164 -0.93 -12.90 1.45
C SER A 164 0.18 -13.87 1.90
N MET A 165 -0.19 -15.01 2.48
CA MET A 165 0.75 -16.06 2.87
C MET A 165 1.44 -16.69 1.66
N ALA A 166 0.73 -16.86 0.54
CA ALA A 166 1.31 -17.39 -0.70
C ALA A 166 2.16 -16.35 -1.46
N SER A 167 1.75 -15.08 -1.48
CA SER A 167 2.47 -14.04 -2.24
C SER A 167 3.77 -13.59 -1.58
N THR A 168 3.85 -13.60 -0.24
CA THR A 168 5.01 -13.07 0.49
C THR A 168 6.31 -13.83 0.17
N PRO A 169 6.36 -15.19 0.21
CA PRO A 169 7.57 -15.94 -0.16
C PRO A 169 8.00 -15.70 -1.61
N ALA A 170 7.05 -15.66 -2.54
CA ALA A 170 7.34 -15.44 -3.95
C ALA A 170 7.99 -14.06 -4.19
N VAL A 171 7.44 -13.02 -3.55
CA VAL A 171 8.01 -11.66 -3.64
C VAL A 171 9.39 -11.60 -2.98
N LEU A 172 9.58 -12.26 -1.83
CA LEU A 172 10.88 -12.30 -1.17
C LEU A 172 11.94 -13.02 -2.00
N ALA A 173 11.59 -14.13 -2.65
CA ALA A 173 12.48 -14.84 -3.56
C ALA A 173 12.90 -13.96 -4.74
N LEU A 174 11.94 -13.25 -5.34
CA LEU A 174 12.23 -12.30 -6.42
C LEU A 174 13.16 -11.16 -5.97
N VAL A 175 12.91 -10.59 -4.78
CA VAL A 175 13.77 -9.53 -4.23
C VAL A 175 15.18 -10.04 -3.95
N ALA A 176 15.32 -11.26 -3.43
CA ALA A 176 16.61 -11.90 -3.22
C ALA A 176 17.37 -12.11 -4.54
N LEU A 177 16.69 -12.62 -5.59
CA LEU A 177 17.27 -12.77 -6.93
C LEU A 177 17.76 -11.44 -7.49
N LEU A 178 16.94 -10.38 -7.40
CA LEU A 178 17.31 -9.04 -7.85
C LEU A 178 18.48 -8.46 -7.05
N ALA A 179 18.56 -8.73 -5.75
CA ALA A 179 19.67 -8.30 -4.91
C ALA A 179 20.97 -9.05 -5.25
N MET A 180 20.89 -10.33 -5.62
CA MET A 180 22.03 -11.13 -6.06
C MET A 180 22.53 -10.71 -7.44
N ALA A 181 21.64 -10.41 -8.38
CA ALA A 181 21.99 -9.97 -9.74
C ALA A 181 22.68 -8.59 -9.80
N LYS A 182 22.64 -7.82 -8.70
CA LYS A 182 23.31 -6.52 -8.58
C LYS A 182 24.76 -6.63 -8.09
N LYS A 183 25.22 -7.82 -7.67
CA LYS A 183 26.63 -8.10 -7.38
C LYS A 183 27.35 -8.48 -8.67
#